data_AF-A0AA36HT75-F1
#
_entry.id   AF-A0AA36HT75-F1
#
_cell.length_a   1.000
_cell.length_b   1.000
_cell.length_c   1.000
_cell.angle_alpha   90.00
_cell.angle_beta   90.00
_cell.angle_gamma   90.00
#
_symmetry.space_group_name_H-M   'P 1'
#
loop_
_entity.id
_entity.type
_entity.pdbx_description
1 polymer ?
#
loop_
_entity_poly.entity_id
_entity_poly.type
_entity_poly.pdbx_seq_one_letter_code
_entity_poly.pdbx_strand_id
1 'polypeptide(L)'
;MGNMPFCELCQGQVRDGLDAAIRDMIIRLFELYDLNGDGVISAEEMYKVDLAALAGHMDAVQEEEKQEVRRRVEMKFHQMHGDLTPVHLSMYKAYMDRWLKEMEPSDRNARFLIIEGVLIEARAGRQMVEEERCAALPTLLTSIPQPQTGAEYSPSRKVAGRPLAG
;
A
#
# COMPACT_ATOMS: atom_id res chain seq x y z
N MET A 1 -28.88 30.69 40.09
CA MET A 1 -27.56 30.85 39.44
C MET A 1 -26.75 29.61 39.75
N GLY A 2 -26.89 28.57 38.91
CA GLY A 2 -26.24 27.28 39.11
C GLY A 2 -24.86 27.32 38.47
N ASN A 3 -23.83 27.40 39.30
CA ASN A 3 -22.44 27.27 38.90
C ASN A 3 -22.17 25.78 38.65
N MET A 4 -22.33 25.32 37.40
CA MET A 4 -21.93 23.98 37.00
C MET A 4 -20.39 23.96 36.91
N PRO A 5 -19.68 23.18 37.74
CA PRO A 5 -18.24 23.08 37.63
C PRO A 5 -17.93 22.38 36.31
N PHE A 6 -17.18 23.08 35.45
CA PHE A 6 -16.63 22.51 34.23
C PHE A 6 -15.77 21.31 34.65
N CYS A 7 -16.23 20.10 34.36
CA CYS A 7 -15.66 18.85 34.85
C CYS A 7 -14.30 18.59 34.19
N GLU A 8 -13.21 18.89 34.89
CA GLU A 8 -11.83 18.57 34.49
C GLU A 8 -11.56 17.04 34.38
N LEU A 9 -12.46 16.18 34.88
CA LEU A 9 -12.30 14.72 34.85
C LEU A 9 -12.56 14.09 33.48
N CYS A 10 -13.30 14.74 32.57
CA CYS A 10 -13.49 14.23 31.20
C CYS A 10 -12.26 14.43 30.31
N GLN A 11 -11.30 15.26 30.72
CA GLN A 11 -10.10 15.54 29.92
C GLN A 11 -9.08 14.41 30.02
N GLY A 12 -9.05 13.62 31.11
CA GLY A 12 -8.10 12.53 31.29
C GLY A 12 -8.39 11.29 30.42
N GLN A 13 -9.66 10.88 30.35
CA GLN A 13 -10.07 9.63 29.69
C GLN A 13 -10.00 9.69 28.15
N VAL A 14 -10.18 10.88 27.57
CA VAL A 14 -10.04 11.11 26.11
C VAL A 14 -8.56 11.23 25.72
N ARG A 15 -7.71 11.77 26.59
CA ARG A 15 -6.27 11.97 26.33
C ARG A 15 -5.49 10.65 26.19
N ASP A 16 -5.81 9.66 27.01
CA ASP A 16 -5.17 8.34 26.91
C ASP A 16 -5.61 7.57 25.66
N GLY A 17 -6.84 7.80 25.19
CA GLY A 17 -7.37 7.20 23.97
C GLY A 17 -6.64 7.66 22.71
N LEU A 18 -6.30 8.95 22.60
CA LEU A 18 -5.62 9.50 21.42
C LEU A 18 -4.18 8.99 21.31
N ASP A 19 -3.43 8.97 22.42
CA ASP A 19 -2.07 8.44 22.42
C ASP A 19 -2.06 6.94 22.09
N ALA A 20 -3.07 6.18 22.54
CA ALA A 20 -3.25 4.78 22.17
C ALA A 20 -3.53 4.62 20.67
N ALA A 21 -4.39 5.46 20.09
CA ALA A 21 -4.68 5.45 18.66
C ALA A 21 -3.44 5.77 17.82
N ILE A 22 -2.63 6.75 18.22
CA ILE A 22 -1.35 7.06 17.55
C ILE A 22 -0.42 5.84 17.58
N ARG A 23 -0.29 5.16 18.73
CA ARG A 23 0.53 3.94 18.83
C ARG A 23 0.01 2.82 17.93
N ASP A 24 -1.31 2.66 17.82
CA ASP A 24 -1.92 1.65 16.95
C ASP A 24 -1.66 1.97 15.47
N MET A 25 -1.73 3.25 15.07
CA MET A 25 -1.39 3.68 13.72
C MET A 25 0.08 3.47 13.38
N ILE A 26 1.01 3.69 14.32
CA ILE A 26 2.43 3.39 14.11
C ILE A 26 2.66 1.89 13.84
N ILE A 27 1.93 1.01 14.55
CA ILE A 27 2.00 -0.45 14.31
C ILE A 27 1.47 -0.79 12.92
N ARG A 28 0.31 -0.26 12.54
CA ARG A 28 -0.26 -0.48 11.21
C ARG A 28 0.64 0.06 10.10
N LEU A 29 1.27 1.22 10.33
CA LEU A 29 2.21 1.79 9.38
C LEU A 29 3.43 0.88 9.19
N PHE A 30 3.93 0.29 10.28
CA PHE A 30 4.99 -0.70 10.20
C PHE A 30 4.59 -1.91 9.34
N GLU A 31 3.39 -2.46 9.56
CA GLU A 31 2.85 -3.59 8.80
C GLU A 31 2.69 -3.26 7.30
N LEU A 32 2.35 -2.01 6.96
CA LEU A 32 2.27 -1.56 5.57
C LEU A 32 3.64 -1.51 4.89
N TYR A 33 4.70 -1.18 5.63
CA TYR A 33 6.06 -1.19 5.09
C TYR A 33 6.68 -2.59 5.01
N ASP A 34 6.35 -3.49 5.95
CA ASP A 34 6.81 -4.89 5.93
C ASP A 34 6.11 -5.67 4.79
N LEU A 35 6.71 -5.64 3.60
CA LEU A 35 6.14 -6.19 2.36
C LEU A 35 6.17 -7.73 2.31
N ASN A 36 7.04 -8.35 3.09
CA ASN A 36 7.27 -9.79 3.06
C ASN A 36 6.72 -10.50 4.31
N GLY A 37 6.38 -9.75 5.36
CA GLY A 37 5.82 -10.25 6.61
C GLY A 37 6.84 -10.86 7.57
N ASP A 38 8.13 -10.52 7.46
CA ASP A 38 9.21 -11.07 8.29
C ASP A 38 9.40 -10.36 9.63
N GLY A 39 8.63 -9.29 9.89
CA GLY A 39 8.65 -8.55 11.13
C GLY A 39 9.80 -7.54 11.22
N VAL A 40 10.46 -7.21 10.11
CA VAL A 40 11.40 -6.10 9.97
C VAL A 40 11.06 -5.24 8.74
N ILE A 41 11.56 -4.00 8.71
CA ILE A 41 11.49 -3.15 7.52
C ILE A 41 12.90 -2.93 7.00
N SER A 42 13.17 -3.39 5.79
CA SER A 42 14.39 -3.06 5.06
C SER A 42 14.28 -1.71 4.34
N ALA A 43 15.43 -1.10 4.02
CA ALA A 43 15.47 0.16 3.26
C ALA A 43 14.82 0.01 1.88
N GLU A 44 14.95 -1.17 1.26
CA GLU A 44 14.36 -1.45 -0.03
C GLU A 44 12.82 -1.55 0.03
N GLU A 45 12.28 -2.12 1.10
CA GLU A 45 10.82 -2.19 1.30
C GLU A 45 10.22 -0.80 1.51
N MET A 46 10.85 0.02 2.36
CA MET A 46 10.41 1.41 2.55
C MET A 46 10.50 2.22 1.26
N TYR A 47 11.59 2.05 0.50
CA TYR A 47 11.76 2.69 -0.81
C TYR A 47 10.67 2.32 -1.80
N LYS A 48 10.33 1.02 -1.91
CA LYS A 48 9.28 0.55 -2.83
C LYS A 48 7.92 1.15 -2.49
N VAL A 49 7.55 1.15 -1.21
CA VAL A 49 6.27 1.73 -0.77
C VAL A 49 6.23 3.24 -1.00
N ASP A 50 7.26 3.98 -0.57
CA ASP A 50 7.31 5.45 -0.73
C ASP A 50 7.33 5.85 -2.22
N LEU A 51 8.02 5.08 -3.08
CA LEU A 51 8.05 5.34 -4.52
C LEU A 51 6.70 5.04 -5.19
N ALA A 52 6.06 3.92 -4.83
CA ALA A 52 4.77 3.54 -5.39
C ALA A 52 3.66 4.51 -4.98
N ALA A 53 3.72 5.03 -3.75
CA ALA A 53 2.81 6.08 -3.29
C ALA A 53 2.94 7.35 -4.15
N LEU A 54 4.17 7.74 -4.52
CA LEU A 54 4.42 8.86 -5.43
C LEU A 54 3.90 8.57 -6.84
N ALA A 55 4.16 7.37 -7.35
CA ALA A 55 3.70 6.95 -8.68
C ALA A 55 2.18 6.95 -8.82
N GLY A 56 1.43 6.68 -7.75
CA GLY A 56 -0.04 6.73 -7.75
C GLY A 56 -0.63 8.12 -8.07
N HIS A 57 0.19 9.18 -8.05
CA HIS A 57 -0.22 10.54 -8.36
C HIS A 57 0.36 11.08 -9.67
N MET A 58 1.17 10.28 -10.39
CA MET A 58 1.95 10.73 -11.53
C MET A 58 1.84 9.75 -12.71
N ASP A 59 1.81 10.27 -13.94
CA ASP A 59 1.81 9.42 -15.14
C ASP A 59 3.14 8.66 -15.32
N ALA A 60 4.25 9.27 -14.90
CA ALA A 60 5.58 8.67 -14.91
C ALA A 60 6.46 9.33 -13.84
N VAL A 61 7.13 8.52 -13.02
CA VAL A 61 8.09 9.01 -12.02
C VAL A 61 9.48 9.14 -12.65
N GLN A 62 10.03 10.35 -12.58
CA GLN A 62 11.35 10.67 -13.12
C GLN A 62 12.49 10.10 -12.26
N GLU A 63 13.69 10.05 -12.81
CA GLU A 63 14.83 9.46 -12.10
C GLU A 63 15.27 10.33 -10.92
N GLU A 64 15.13 11.65 -11.03
CA GLU A 64 15.40 12.62 -9.96
C GLU A 64 14.46 12.39 -8.76
N GLU A 65 13.20 12.06 -9.01
CA GLU A 65 12.20 11.80 -7.98
C GLU A 65 12.50 10.49 -7.24
N LYS A 66 12.92 9.45 -7.98
CA LYS A 66 13.40 8.20 -7.39
C LYS A 66 14.62 8.44 -6.50
N GLN A 67 15.57 9.26 -6.95
CA GLN A 67 16.75 9.60 -6.15
C GLN A 67 16.37 10.35 -4.88
N GLU A 68 15.40 11.27 -4.95
CA GLU A 68 14.93 12.00 -3.79
C GLU A 68 14.19 11.09 -2.78
N VAL A 69 13.35 10.17 -3.25
CA VAL A 69 12.75 9.13 -2.39
C VAL A 69 13.85 8.31 -1.72
N ARG A 70 14.84 7.83 -2.49
CA ARG A 70 15.96 7.05 -1.95
C ARG A 70 16.72 7.81 -0.87
N ARG A 71 17.07 9.07 -1.14
CA ARG A 71 17.77 9.94 -0.18
C ARG A 71 16.97 10.12 1.11
N ARG A 72 15.64 10.31 1.01
CA ARG A 72 14.76 10.40 2.18
C ARG A 72 14.75 9.11 3.00
N VAL A 73 14.67 7.95 2.34
CA VAL A 73 14.73 6.65 3.01
C VAL A 73 16.07 6.45 3.72
N GLU A 74 17.19 6.72 3.05
CA GLU A 74 18.52 6.60 3.65
C GLU A 74 18.67 7.50 4.89
N MET A 75 18.17 8.74 4.81
CA MET A 75 18.14 9.66 5.96
C MET A 75 17.29 9.12 7.12
N LYS A 76 16.09 8.59 6.85
CA LYS A 76 15.23 7.97 7.89
C LYS A 76 15.96 6.81 8.58
N PHE A 77 16.59 5.92 7.81
CA PHE A 77 17.34 4.78 8.36
C PHE A 77 18.57 5.21 9.16
N HIS A 78 19.28 6.25 8.70
CA HIS A 78 20.40 6.81 9.45
C HIS A 78 19.95 7.37 10.82
N GLN A 79 18.80 8.06 10.86
CA GLN A 79 18.21 8.56 12.12
C GLN A 79 17.68 7.46 13.04
N MET A 80 17.31 6.30 12.48
CA MET A 80 16.94 5.13 13.25
C MET A 80 18.17 4.48 13.88
N HIS A 81 19.16 4.09 13.06
CA HIS A 81 20.28 3.24 13.51
C HIS A 81 21.58 3.34 12.66
N GLY A 82 21.79 4.40 11.88
CA GLY A 82 23.08 4.68 11.24
C GLY A 82 23.39 3.94 9.93
N ASP A 83 23.03 2.66 9.77
CA ASP A 83 23.67 1.77 8.77
C ASP A 83 22.73 0.99 7.80
N LEU A 84 21.56 1.53 7.44
CA LEU A 84 20.59 0.88 6.49
C LEU A 84 20.16 -0.55 6.86
N THR A 85 20.40 -0.97 8.10
CA THR A 85 20.03 -2.30 8.60
C THR A 85 18.52 -2.44 8.73
N PRO A 86 17.95 -3.65 8.52
CA PRO A 86 16.54 -3.90 8.76
C PRO A 86 16.10 -3.46 10.16
N VAL A 87 14.95 -2.80 10.24
CA VAL A 87 14.47 -2.15 11.46
C VAL A 87 13.32 -2.95 12.06
N HIS A 88 13.44 -3.31 13.33
CA HIS A 88 12.36 -3.93 14.09
C HIS A 88 11.30 -2.91 14.54
N LEU A 89 10.09 -3.39 14.80
CA LEU A 89 8.98 -2.56 15.29
C LEU A 89 9.32 -1.71 16.52
N SER A 90 10.13 -2.22 17.45
CA SER A 90 10.54 -1.47 18.64
C SER A 90 11.38 -0.24 18.30
N MET A 91 12.34 -0.39 17.38
CA MET A 91 13.19 0.69 16.89
C MET A 91 12.37 1.69 16.07
N TYR A 92 11.49 1.19 15.21
CA TYR A 92 10.59 2.01 14.41
C TYR A 92 9.64 2.84 15.29
N LYS A 93 9.03 2.25 16.32
CA LYS A 93 8.21 2.95 17.31
C LYS A 93 8.98 4.08 18.00
N ALA A 94 10.19 3.79 18.48
CA ALA A 94 11.02 4.78 19.15
C ALA A 94 11.39 5.95 18.22
N TYR A 95 11.62 5.66 16.94
CA TYR A 95 11.85 6.69 15.93
C TYR A 95 10.60 7.52 15.64
N MET A 96 9.46 6.89 15.38
CA MET A 96 8.20 7.61 15.09
C MET A 96 7.76 8.47 16.27
N ASP A 97 7.90 7.99 17.50
CA ASP A 97 7.60 8.77 18.71
C ASP A 97 8.50 10.01 18.84
N ARG A 98 9.79 9.91 18.48
CA ARG A 98 10.69 11.07 18.46
C ARG A 98 10.31 12.02 17.34
N TRP A 99 10.15 11.52 16.12
CA TRP A 99 9.83 12.31 14.94
C TRP A 99 8.52 13.09 15.11
N LEU A 100 7.44 12.46 15.61
CA LEU A 100 6.16 13.13 15.87
C LEU A 100 6.28 14.22 16.96
N LYS A 101 7.14 14.02 17.97
CA LYS A 101 7.40 15.03 19.01
C LYS A 101 8.25 16.18 18.51
N GLU A 102 9.15 15.93 17.57
CA GLU A 102 9.97 16.96 16.92
C GLU A 102 9.14 17.81 15.96
N MET A 103 8.29 17.17 15.15
CA MET A 103 7.40 17.85 14.21
C MET A 103 6.36 18.71 14.94
N GLU A 104 5.69 18.13 15.93
CA GLU A 104 4.64 18.82 16.68
C GLU A 104 4.81 18.59 18.19
N PRO A 105 5.60 19.42 18.91
CA PRO A 105 5.93 19.21 20.32
C PRO A 105 4.75 19.32 21.29
N SER A 106 3.74 20.14 20.94
CA SER A 106 2.72 20.57 21.89
C SER A 106 1.31 20.08 21.57
N ASP A 107 1.03 19.73 20.31
CA ASP A 107 -0.32 19.38 19.87
C ASP A 107 -0.43 17.90 19.47
N ARG A 108 -1.19 17.14 20.25
CA ARG A 108 -1.45 15.71 20.01
C ARG A 108 -2.42 15.47 18.86
N ASN A 109 -3.38 16.38 18.63
CA ASN A 109 -4.30 16.26 17.51
C ASN A 109 -3.53 16.48 16.20
N ALA A 110 -2.62 17.45 16.17
CA ALA A 110 -1.73 17.65 15.03
C ALA A 110 -0.87 16.41 14.76
N ARG A 111 -0.28 15.81 15.80
CA ARG A 111 0.43 14.52 15.65
C ARG A 111 -0.44 13.41 15.08
N PHE A 112 -1.69 13.30 15.55
CA PHE A 112 -2.65 12.33 15.04
C PHE A 112 -2.88 12.51 13.54
N LEU A 113 -3.13 13.75 13.10
CA LEU A 113 -3.35 14.06 11.69
C LEU A 113 -2.11 13.79 10.84
N ILE A 114 -0.91 14.08 11.36
CA ILE A 114 0.36 13.78 10.68
C ILE A 114 0.50 12.28 10.47
N ILE A 115 0.36 11.46 11.51
CA ILE A 115 0.51 10.02 11.37
C ILE A 115 -0.61 9.40 10.53
N GLU A 116 -1.83 9.94 10.60
CA GLU A 116 -2.94 9.51 9.76
C GLU A 116 -2.65 9.77 8.28
N GLY A 117 -2.12 10.95 7.93
CA GLY A 117 -1.70 11.27 6.56
C GLY A 117 -0.62 10.31 6.04
N VAL A 118 0.42 10.07 6.85
CA VAL A 118 1.50 9.13 6.48
C VAL A 118 0.95 7.71 6.31
N LEU A 119 0.01 7.29 7.15
CA LEU A 119 -0.63 5.98 7.04
C LEU A 119 -1.43 5.84 5.74
N ILE A 120 -2.12 6.90 5.31
CA ILE A 120 -2.86 6.93 4.05
C ILE A 120 -1.91 6.79 2.86
N GLU A 121 -0.81 7.55 2.84
CA GLU A 121 0.20 7.48 1.77
C GLU A 121 0.84 6.09 1.70
N ALA A 122 1.26 5.53 2.83
CA ALA A 122 1.85 4.20 2.88
C ALA A 122 0.85 3.12 2.43
N ARG A 123 -0.45 3.27 2.73
CA ARG A 123 -1.48 2.35 2.25
C ARG A 123 -1.62 2.41 0.73
N ALA A 124 -1.65 3.61 0.16
CA ALA A 124 -1.70 3.78 -1.30
C ALA A 124 -0.49 3.13 -1.96
N GLY A 125 0.72 3.38 -1.45
CA GLY A 125 1.95 2.76 -1.94
C GLY A 125 1.93 1.24 -1.85
N ARG A 126 1.50 0.68 -0.69
CA ARG A 126 1.38 -0.77 -0.50
C ARG A 126 0.44 -1.41 -1.52
N GLN A 127 -0.72 -0.81 -1.75
CA GLN A 127 -1.69 -1.30 -2.72
C GLN A 127 -1.10 -1.35 -4.13
N MET A 128 -0.41 -0.29 -4.56
CA MET A 128 0.23 -0.25 -5.88
C MET A 128 1.30 -1.34 -6.03
N VAL A 129 2.14 -1.56 -5.01
CA VAL A 129 3.14 -2.65 -5.03
C VAL A 129 2.48 -4.04 -5.11
N GLU A 130 1.36 -4.25 -4.43
CA GLU A 130 0.61 -5.50 -4.47
C GLU A 130 -0.09 -5.74 -5.82
N GLU A 131 -0.62 -4.69 -6.45
CA GLU A 131 -1.22 -4.76 -7.78
C GLU A 131 -0.17 -5.08 -8.86
N GLU A 132 1.02 -4.47 -8.80
CA GLU A 132 2.15 -4.82 -9.67
C GLU A 132 2.60 -6.27 -9.47
N ARG A 133 2.67 -6.76 -8.23
CA ARG A 133 2.97 -8.17 -7.93
C ARG A 133 1.91 -9.12 -8.49
N CYS A 134 0.62 -8.77 -8.40
CA CYS A 134 -0.46 -9.56 -8.99
C CYS A 134 -0.39 -9.59 -10.52
N ALA A 135 -0.07 -8.45 -11.16
CA ALA A 135 0.10 -8.35 -12.60
C ALA A 135 1.34 -9.10 -13.11
N ALA A 136 2.36 -9.28 -12.27
CA ALA A 136 3.59 -9.99 -12.58
C ALA A 136 3.51 -11.52 -12.41
N LEU A 137 2.43 -12.06 -11.84
CA LEU A 137 2.21 -13.51 -11.83
C LEU A 137 1.95 -13.98 -13.28
N PRO A 138 2.65 -15.02 -13.78
CA PRO A 138 2.36 -15.56 -15.09
C PRO A 138 0.90 -16.02 -15.09
N THR A 139 0.14 -15.54 -16.08
CA THR A 139 -1.23 -15.94 -16.39
C THR A 139 -1.28 -17.45 -16.69
N LEU A 140 -1.18 -18.30 -15.67
CA LEU A 140 -1.24 -19.75 -15.76
C LEU A 140 -2.69 -20.27 -15.77
N LEU A 141 -3.64 -19.45 -16.21
CA LEU A 141 -5.06 -19.81 -16.26
C LEU A 141 -5.77 -19.19 -17.47
N THR A 142 -5.27 -19.40 -18.68
CA THR A 142 -6.09 -19.31 -19.91
C THR A 142 -5.49 -20.13 -21.05
N SER A 143 -5.38 -21.43 -20.85
CA SER A 143 -5.35 -22.40 -21.97
C SER A 143 -6.30 -23.54 -21.67
N ILE A 144 -7.59 -23.20 -21.55
CA ILE A 144 -8.66 -24.16 -21.84
C ILE A 144 -8.79 -24.16 -23.37
N PRO A 145 -8.41 -25.22 -24.09
CA PRO A 145 -8.65 -25.29 -25.53
C PRO A 145 -10.17 -25.28 -25.76
N GLN A 146 -10.64 -24.28 -26.52
CA GLN A 146 -12.01 -24.27 -27.02
C GLN A 146 -12.22 -25.51 -27.92
N PRO A 147 -13.31 -26.28 -27.75
CA PRO A 147 -13.66 -27.31 -28.70
C PRO A 147 -14.02 -26.65 -30.03
N GLN A 148 -13.30 -27.01 -31.09
CA GLN A 148 -13.61 -26.56 -32.45
C GLN A 148 -14.93 -27.20 -32.90
N THR A 149 -16.02 -26.45 -32.82
CA THR A 149 -17.27 -26.79 -33.51
C THR A 149 -17.26 -26.16 -34.90
N GLY A 150 -16.46 -26.75 -35.79
CA GLY A 150 -16.52 -26.51 -37.23
C GLY A 150 -17.34 -27.60 -37.89
N ALA A 151 -18.63 -27.35 -38.11
CA ALA A 151 -19.44 -28.10 -39.06
C ALA A 151 -20.50 -27.15 -39.66
N GLU A 152 -20.06 -26.37 -40.64
CA GLU A 152 -20.94 -25.68 -41.58
C GLU A 152 -21.81 -26.70 -42.31
N TYR A 153 -23.11 -26.70 -42.03
CA TYR A 153 -24.09 -27.42 -42.82
C TYR A 153 -24.67 -26.46 -43.87
N SER A 154 -24.15 -26.56 -45.09
CA SER A 154 -24.64 -25.82 -46.27
C SER A 154 -25.54 -26.75 -47.09
N PRO A 155 -26.83 -26.44 -47.31
CA PRO A 155 -27.68 -27.24 -48.18
C PRO A 155 -27.81 -26.56 -49.55
N SER A 156 -27.23 -27.15 -50.61
CA SER A 156 -27.67 -26.85 -51.97
C SER A 156 -27.35 -27.90 -53.02
N ARG A 157 -28.44 -28.27 -53.72
CA ARG A 157 -28.54 -28.80 -55.09
C ARG A 157 -27.94 -30.18 -55.40
N LYS A 158 -28.83 -31.18 -55.37
CA LYS A 158 -28.77 -32.30 -56.31
C LYS A 158 -29.18 -31.83 -57.71
N VAL A 159 -28.24 -31.86 -58.65
CA VAL A 159 -28.52 -32.02 -60.07
C VAL A 159 -28.05 -33.42 -60.43
N ALA A 160 -28.95 -34.28 -60.91
CA ALA A 160 -28.61 -35.50 -61.62
C ALA A 160 -29.68 -35.73 -62.68
N GLY A 161 -29.31 -35.47 -63.94
CA GLY A 161 -30.05 -35.93 -65.09
C GLY A 161 -29.80 -37.42 -65.33
N ARG A 162 -30.89 -38.13 -65.69
CA ARG A 162 -31.07 -39.24 -66.66
C ARG A 162 -30.03 -40.39 -66.66
N PRO A 163 -30.44 -41.66 -66.96
CA PRO A 163 -31.24 -41.95 -68.15
C PRO A 163 -32.16 -43.22 -68.14
N LEU A 164 -32.83 -43.41 -69.28
CA LEU A 164 -33.32 -44.65 -69.93
C LEU A 164 -34.79 -45.09 -69.82
N ALA A 165 -35.22 -45.58 -71.00
CA ALA A 165 -36.27 -46.54 -71.33
C ALA A 165 -37.70 -46.02 -71.58
N GLY A 166 -38.15 -46.18 -72.84
CA GLY A 166 -39.54 -46.04 -73.29
C GLY A 166 -39.67 -45.24 -74.57
#